data_AF-A0A974HC20-F1
#
_entry.id   AF-A0A974HC20-F1
#
_cell.length_a   1.000
_cell.length_b   1.000
_cell.length_c   1.000
_cell.angle_alpha   90.00
_cell.angle_beta   90.00
_cell.angle_gamma   90.00
#
_symmetry.space_group_name_H-M   'P 1'
#
loop_
_entity.id
_entity.type
_entity.pdbx_description
1 polymer ?
#
loop_
_entity_poly.entity_id
_entity_poly.type
_entity_poly.pdbx_seq_one_letter_code
_entity_poly.pdbx_strand_id
1 'polypeptide(L)'
;MDKPSYLMYDSFHPDHTKHSIIYSQALRYNLICLDIAERNHHLKTLKADFIPMIVDQYIHAATMIPRSHLLQYKQKPEINWVSQVVTYNPQLRTLRKITRDLQGTLHKDERLKSRSALLHPTKNGTYPYKIPIPDYSIHGHFNCSSSNVVYLIQCTNCI
;
A
#
# COMPACT_ATOMS: atom_id res chain seq x y z
N MET A 1 23.59 16.04 8.98
CA MET A 1 22.19 16.33 8.59
C MET A 1 21.60 15.05 8.07
N ASP A 2 20.57 14.53 8.74
CA ASP A 2 19.88 13.32 8.32
C ASP A 2 19.18 13.56 6.98
N LYS A 3 19.41 12.65 6.04
CA LYS A 3 18.76 12.71 4.73
C LYS A 3 17.26 12.48 4.91
N PRO A 4 16.39 13.19 4.18
CA PRO A 4 14.96 12.92 4.21
C PRO A 4 14.71 11.46 3.82
N SER A 5 13.83 10.79 4.55
CA SER A 5 13.51 9.37 4.34
C SER A 5 12.50 9.15 3.20
N TYR A 6 12.23 10.17 2.39
CA TYR A 6 11.26 10.14 1.31
C TYR A 6 11.93 10.39 -0.03
N LEU A 7 11.24 9.92 -1.06
CA LEU A 7 11.65 10.06 -2.44
C LEU A 7 11.61 11.55 -2.87
N MET A 8 12.64 11.99 -3.57
CA MET A 8 12.73 13.34 -4.14
C MET A 8 11.68 13.57 -5.24
N TYR A 9 11.23 14.82 -5.41
CA TYR A 9 10.19 15.15 -6.38
C TYR A 9 10.62 14.96 -7.85
N ASP A 10 11.90 15.16 -8.14
CA ASP A 10 12.51 14.97 -9.46
C ASP A 10 12.70 13.50 -9.85
N SER A 11 12.43 12.57 -8.93
CA SER A 11 12.57 11.15 -9.19
C SER A 11 11.58 10.62 -10.24
N PHE A 12 11.97 9.51 -10.88
CA PHE A 12 11.24 8.90 -11.99
C PHE A 12 10.09 8.00 -11.52
N HIS A 13 9.11 8.61 -10.86
CA HIS A 13 7.94 7.93 -10.29
C HIS A 13 6.64 8.61 -10.73
N PRO A 14 5.49 7.92 -10.62
CA PRO A 14 4.20 8.51 -10.93
C PRO A 14 3.92 9.77 -10.09
N ASP A 15 3.29 10.77 -10.69
CA ASP A 15 2.94 12.01 -9.98
C ASP A 15 2.06 11.77 -8.76
N HIS A 16 1.10 10.84 -8.86
CA HIS A 16 0.24 10.48 -7.73
C HIS A 16 1.05 9.92 -6.54
N THR A 17 2.15 9.20 -6.78
CA THR A 17 3.03 8.69 -5.72
C THR A 17 3.77 9.84 -5.06
N LYS A 18 4.36 10.74 -5.85
CA LYS A 18 5.08 11.92 -5.35
C LYS A 18 4.16 12.83 -4.53
N HIS A 19 2.93 13.05 -4.99
CA HIS A 19 1.93 13.84 -4.27
C HIS A 19 1.47 13.16 -2.97
N SER A 20 1.29 11.84 -3.02
CA SER A 20 0.93 11.04 -1.84
C SER A 20 1.99 11.10 -0.74
N ILE A 21 3.27 11.20 -1.10
CA ILE A 21 4.37 11.40 -0.14
C ILE A 21 4.20 12.71 0.62
N ILE A 22 3.94 13.82 -0.06
CA ILE A 22 3.72 15.14 0.57
C ILE A 22 2.60 15.05 1.60
N TYR A 23 1.45 14.51 1.19
CA TYR A 23 0.28 14.37 2.05
C TYR A 23 0.56 13.45 3.26
N SER A 24 1.19 12.30 3.02
CA SER A 24 1.48 11.31 4.07
C SER A 24 2.49 11.84 5.09
N GLN A 25 3.47 12.62 4.62
CA GLN A 25 4.47 13.22 5.49
C GLN A 25 3.87 14.35 6.33
N ALA A 26 3.02 15.20 5.75
CA ALA A 26 2.28 16.20 6.49
C ALA A 26 1.36 15.58 7.56
N LEU A 27 0.66 14.47 7.23
CA LEU A 27 -0.11 13.69 8.20
C LEU A 27 0.74 13.14 9.32
N ARG A 28 1.93 12.63 8.99
CA ARG A 28 2.89 12.12 9.97
C ARG A 28 3.32 13.22 10.93
N TYR A 29 3.65 14.42 10.46
CA TYR A 29 3.95 15.55 11.36
C TYR A 29 2.77 15.92 12.26
N ASN A 30 1.54 15.90 11.74
CA ASN A 30 0.34 16.15 12.56
C ASN A 30 0.09 15.07 13.63
N LEU A 31 0.55 13.85 13.40
CA LEU A 31 0.42 12.74 14.33
C LEU A 31 1.46 12.81 15.46
N ILE A 32 2.73 13.06 15.12
CA ILE A 32 3.87 12.93 16.05
C ILE A 32 4.14 14.23 16.81
N CYS A 33 4.07 15.38 16.14
CA CYS A 33 4.41 16.66 16.76
C CYS A 33 3.30 17.10 17.72
N LEU A 34 3.66 17.29 18.99
CA LEU A 34 2.76 17.85 20.01
C LEU A 34 2.73 19.37 19.92
N ASP A 35 3.88 19.98 19.64
CA ASP A 35 4.04 21.42 19.52
C ASP A 35 3.73 21.91 18.09
N ILE A 36 3.03 23.05 18.03
CA ILE A 36 2.62 23.67 16.76
C ILE A 36 3.83 24.30 16.07
N ALA A 37 4.78 24.89 16.82
CA ALA A 37 5.95 25.54 16.22
C ALA A 37 6.89 24.51 15.60
N GLU A 38 7.15 23.39 16.29
CA GLU A 38 7.90 22.24 15.76
C GLU A 38 7.24 21.68 14.49
N ARG A 39 5.93 21.44 14.52
CA ARG A 39 5.17 20.98 13.34
C ARG A 39 5.32 21.94 12.16
N ASN A 40 5.16 23.24 12.40
CA ASN A 40 5.26 24.25 11.35
C ASN A 40 6.69 24.35 10.79
N HIS A 41 7.72 24.13 11.61
CA HIS A 41 9.10 24.03 11.17
C HIS A 41 9.28 22.85 10.20
N HIS A 42 8.78 21.66 10.55
CA HIS A 42 8.83 20.50 9.65
C HIS A 42 8.07 20.71 8.34
N LEU A 43 6.87 21.31 8.39
CA LEU A 43 6.10 21.63 7.19
C LEU A 43 6.80 22.65 6.29
N LYS A 44 7.51 23.62 6.88
CA LYS A 44 8.32 24.58 6.11
C LYS A 44 9.49 23.90 5.40
N THR A 45 10.18 22.98 6.07
CA THR A 45 11.24 22.17 5.45
C THR A 45 10.69 21.29 4.34
N LEU A 46 9.58 20.59 4.58
CA LEU A 46 8.90 19.78 3.56
C LEU A 46 8.52 20.63 2.34
N LYS A 47 8.07 21.87 2.55
CA LYS A 47 7.73 22.77 1.44
C LYS A 47 8.95 23.20 0.60
N ALA A 48 10.13 23.30 1.20
CA ALA A 48 11.35 23.64 0.48
C ALA A 48 11.83 22.51 -0.45
N ASP A 49 11.53 21.25 -0.11
CA ASP A 49 11.98 20.08 -0.87
C ASP A 49 11.12 19.77 -2.12
N PHE A 50 9.97 20.43 -2.27
CA PHE A 50 8.97 20.14 -3.31
C PHE A 50 8.52 21.42 -4.03
N ILE A 51 7.99 21.27 -5.25
CA ILE A 51 7.55 22.41 -6.06
C ILE A 51 6.36 23.12 -5.39
N PRO A 52 6.39 24.46 -5.18
CA PRO A 52 5.48 25.15 -4.25
C PRO A 52 3.99 25.01 -4.57
N MET A 53 3.62 24.96 -5.85
CA MET A 53 2.23 25.15 -6.28
C MET A 53 1.29 24.01 -5.86
N ILE A 54 1.82 22.80 -5.67
CA ILE A 54 1.03 21.62 -5.31
C ILE A 54 1.11 21.26 -3.83
N VAL A 55 2.18 21.67 -3.16
CA VAL A 55 2.48 21.28 -1.78
C VAL A 55 1.49 21.87 -0.80
N ASP A 56 1.12 23.13 -0.97
CA ASP A 56 0.22 23.85 -0.05
C ASP A 56 -1.16 23.18 0.03
N GLN A 57 -1.69 22.70 -1.09
CA GLN A 57 -2.97 21.99 -1.10
C GLN A 57 -2.92 20.71 -0.26
N TYR A 58 -1.86 19.92 -0.40
CA TYR A 58 -1.71 18.65 0.33
C TYR A 58 -1.38 18.87 1.81
N ILE A 59 -0.55 19.87 2.13
CA ILE A 59 -0.28 20.26 3.51
C ILE A 59 -1.57 20.76 4.16
N HIS A 60 -2.32 21.65 3.50
CA HIS A 60 -3.58 22.16 4.02
C HIS A 60 -4.55 21.02 4.31
N ALA A 61 -4.80 20.15 3.32
CA ALA A 61 -5.69 18.99 3.48
C ALA A 61 -5.27 18.08 4.65
N ALA A 62 -3.96 17.83 4.84
CA ALA A 62 -3.47 17.03 5.95
C ALA A 62 -3.66 17.75 7.31
N THR A 63 -3.36 19.04 7.39
CA THR A 63 -3.49 19.85 8.63
C THR A 63 -4.93 20.07 9.08
N MET A 64 -5.89 19.95 8.15
CA MET A 64 -7.32 20.00 8.48
C MET A 64 -7.81 18.76 9.22
N ILE A 65 -7.04 17.66 9.24
CA ILE A 65 -7.43 16.44 9.94
C ILE A 65 -6.97 16.52 11.40
N PRO A 66 -7.89 16.49 12.37
CA PRO A 66 -7.53 16.54 13.79
C PRO A 66 -6.66 15.35 14.18
N ARG A 67 -5.66 15.60 15.04
CA ARG A 67 -4.79 14.54 15.57
C ARG A 67 -5.57 13.41 16.24
N SER A 68 -6.67 13.74 16.92
CA SER A 68 -7.56 12.75 17.54
C SER A 68 -8.11 11.73 16.52
N HIS A 69 -8.40 12.15 15.29
CA HIS A 69 -8.85 11.26 14.22
C HIS A 69 -7.70 10.42 13.66
N LEU A 70 -6.47 10.96 13.64
CA LEU A 70 -5.29 10.24 13.15
C LEU A 70 -4.83 9.13 14.11
N LEU A 71 -5.07 9.30 15.41
CA LEU A 71 -4.73 8.31 16.44
C LEU A 71 -5.72 7.14 16.50
N GLN A 72 -6.88 7.24 15.86
CA GLN A 72 -7.85 6.15 15.83
C GLN A 72 -7.33 4.98 14.99
N TYR A 73 -7.31 3.79 15.58
CA TYR A 73 -6.98 2.58 14.84
C TYR A 73 -8.04 2.31 13.78
N LYS A 74 -7.62 2.15 12.53
CA LYS A 74 -8.50 1.74 11.44
C LYS A 74 -8.54 0.22 11.39
N GLN A 75 -9.73 -0.36 11.53
CA GLN A 75 -9.93 -1.77 11.26
C GLN A 75 -9.59 -2.04 9.79
N LYS A 76 -8.57 -2.86 9.57
CA LYS A 76 -8.22 -3.30 8.23
C LYS A 76 -9.17 -4.44 7.87
N PRO A 77 -9.91 -4.36 6.75
CA PRO A 77 -10.70 -5.49 6.31
C PRO A 77 -9.77 -6.68 6.06
N GLU A 78 -10.22 -7.87 6.40
CA GLU A 78 -9.52 -9.09 6.01
C GLU A 78 -9.59 -9.21 4.49
N ILE A 79 -8.42 -9.22 3.84
CA ILE A 79 -8.31 -9.20 2.39
C ILE A 79 -7.72 -10.52 1.93
N ASN A 80 -8.54 -11.36 1.31
CA ASN A 80 -8.13 -12.68 0.80
C ASN A 80 -7.60 -12.62 -0.64
N TRP A 81 -7.03 -11.48 -1.05
CA TRP A 81 -6.56 -11.26 -2.43
C TRP A 81 -5.08 -10.88 -2.45
N VAL A 82 -4.35 -11.44 -3.42
CA VAL A 82 -2.96 -11.06 -3.70
C VAL A 82 -2.92 -9.82 -4.59
N SER A 83 -2.17 -8.80 -4.17
CA SER A 83 -1.93 -7.61 -5.00
C SER A 83 -0.95 -7.93 -6.11
N GLN A 84 -1.31 -7.60 -7.36
CA GLN A 84 -0.37 -7.64 -8.48
C GLN A 84 0.58 -6.44 -8.39
N VAL A 85 1.86 -6.70 -8.15
CA VAL A 85 2.90 -5.67 -8.10
C VAL A 85 3.60 -5.62 -9.45
N VAL A 86 3.75 -4.40 -9.98
CA VAL A 86 4.35 -4.14 -11.29
C VAL A 86 5.32 -2.99 -11.17
N THR A 87 6.44 -3.07 -11.88
CA THR A 87 7.42 -1.98 -11.92
C THR A 87 6.86 -0.82 -12.75
N TYR A 88 6.95 0.40 -12.22
CA TYR A 88 6.56 1.59 -12.96
C TYR A 88 7.49 1.83 -14.14
N ASN A 89 6.91 2.07 -15.32
CA ASN A 89 7.61 2.53 -16.51
C ASN A 89 6.72 3.56 -17.24
N PRO A 90 7.12 4.83 -17.37
CA PRO A 90 6.32 5.86 -18.02
C PRO A 90 6.15 5.65 -19.53
N GLN A 91 7.00 4.85 -20.17
CA GLN A 91 6.89 4.53 -21.60
C GLN A 91 5.86 3.44 -21.88
N LEU A 92 5.51 2.64 -20.86
CA LEU A 92 4.52 1.59 -21.01
C LEU A 92 3.12 2.14 -20.77
N ARG A 93 2.17 1.72 -21.60
CA ARG A 93 0.75 1.95 -21.33
C ARG A 93 0.42 1.33 -19.98
N THR A 94 -0.42 2.01 -19.20
CA THR A 94 -0.86 1.52 -17.89
C THR A 94 -1.34 0.09 -18.01
N LEU A 95 -0.72 -0.85 -17.28
CA LEU A 95 -1.08 -2.27 -17.35
C LEU A 95 -2.58 -2.47 -17.11
N ARG A 96 -3.20 -1.66 -16.24
CA ARG A 96 -4.66 -1.61 -16.07
C ARG A 96 -5.44 -1.45 -17.36
N LYS A 97 -4.98 -0.60 -18.27
CA LYS A 97 -5.61 -0.42 -19.57
C LYS A 97 -5.42 -1.66 -20.44
N ILE A 98 -4.18 -2.16 -20.55
CA ILE A 98 -3.86 -3.36 -21.34
C ILE A 98 -4.70 -4.56 -20.86
N THR A 99 -4.70 -4.81 -19.56
CA THR A 99 -5.47 -5.87 -18.92
C THR A 99 -6.97 -5.76 -19.21
N ARG A 100 -7.54 -4.55 -19.09
CA ARG A 100 -8.95 -4.32 -19.40
C ARG A 100 -9.27 -4.56 -20.87
N ASP A 101 -8.39 -4.12 -21.76
CA ASP A 101 -8.56 -4.27 -23.21
C ASP A 101 -8.47 -5.76 -23.61
N LEU A 102 -7.60 -6.53 -22.94
CA LEU A 102 -7.43 -7.97 -23.15
C LEU A 102 -8.43 -8.84 -22.35
N GLN A 103 -9.24 -8.25 -21.47
CA GLN A 103 -10.13 -8.98 -20.56
C GLN A 103 -11.09 -9.89 -21.32
N GLY A 104 -11.68 -9.41 -22.41
CA GLY A 104 -12.61 -10.18 -23.23
C GLY A 104 -11.95 -11.39 -23.90
N THR A 105 -10.66 -11.31 -24.23
CA THR A 105 -9.89 -12.43 -24.78
C THR A 105 -9.55 -13.44 -23.69
N LEU A 106 -9.13 -12.96 -22.52
CA LEU A 106 -8.81 -13.81 -21.36
C LEU A 106 -10.03 -14.59 -20.84
N HIS A 107 -11.23 -14.04 -20.98
CA HIS A 107 -12.47 -14.71 -20.56
C HIS A 107 -12.94 -15.82 -21.51
N LYS A 108 -12.45 -15.84 -22.75
CA LYS A 108 -12.79 -16.85 -23.77
C LYS A 108 -11.92 -18.10 -23.68
N ASP A 109 -10.73 -17.99 -23.12
CA ASP A 109 -9.82 -19.12 -22.93
C ASP A 109 -10.21 -19.86 -21.64
N GLU A 110 -10.74 -21.07 -21.75
CA GLU A 110 -11.19 -21.88 -20.59
C GLU A 110 -10.08 -22.17 -19.56
N ARG A 111 -8.80 -22.21 -19.97
CA ARG A 111 -7.66 -22.39 -19.04
C ARG A 111 -7.35 -21.10 -18.26
N LEU A 112 -7.60 -19.95 -18.88
CA LEU A 112 -7.39 -18.63 -18.28
C LEU A 112 -8.67 -18.07 -17.68
N LYS A 113 -9.84 -18.64 -17.92
CA LYS A 113 -11.15 -18.16 -17.45
C LYS A 113 -11.23 -18.12 -15.93
N SER A 114 -10.77 -19.19 -15.27
CA SER A 114 -10.60 -19.26 -13.82
C SER A 114 -9.58 -18.23 -13.29
N ARG A 115 -8.66 -17.79 -14.14
CA ARG A 115 -7.63 -16.75 -13.91
C ARG A 115 -7.98 -15.39 -14.53
N SER A 116 -9.18 -15.20 -15.09
CA SER A 116 -9.61 -13.94 -15.72
C SER A 116 -10.54 -13.14 -14.80
N ALA A 117 -11.21 -13.84 -13.87
CA ALA A 117 -11.85 -13.23 -12.70
C ALA A 117 -10.87 -12.39 -11.86
N LEU A 118 -9.55 -12.60 -12.05
CA LEU A 118 -8.44 -11.87 -11.45
C LEU A 118 -8.37 -10.40 -11.81
N LEU A 119 -9.12 -9.95 -12.81
CA LEU A 119 -8.86 -8.67 -13.46
C LEU A 119 -9.98 -7.64 -13.31
N HIS A 120 -11.01 -7.96 -12.52
CA HIS A 120 -12.06 -6.99 -12.21
C HIS A 120 -11.48 -5.81 -11.42
N PRO A 121 -11.49 -4.59 -11.98
CA PRO A 121 -10.93 -3.45 -11.30
C PRO A 121 -11.83 -3.06 -10.14
N THR A 122 -11.34 -3.18 -8.91
CA THR A 122 -11.88 -2.34 -7.84
C THR A 122 -11.55 -0.87 -8.15
N LYS A 123 -12.30 0.07 -7.57
CA LYS A 123 -12.17 1.52 -7.81
C LYS A 123 -10.71 2.03 -7.67
N ASN A 124 -9.84 1.26 -7.01
CA ASN A 124 -8.45 1.59 -6.69
C ASN A 124 -7.38 0.79 -7.48
N GLY A 125 -7.76 0.02 -8.51
CA GLY A 125 -6.78 -0.67 -9.38
C GLY A 125 -6.19 -1.97 -8.80
N THR A 126 -6.86 -2.58 -7.83
CA THR A 126 -6.47 -3.87 -7.24
C THR A 126 -7.23 -5.03 -7.89
N TYR A 127 -6.54 -6.15 -8.09
CA TYR A 127 -6.94 -7.34 -8.85
C TYR A 127 -7.26 -8.53 -7.93
N PRO A 128 -8.46 -9.14 -7.97
CA PRO A 128 -8.84 -10.18 -7.02
C PRO A 128 -8.33 -11.58 -7.42
N TYR A 129 -7.23 -12.06 -6.83
CA TYR A 129 -6.84 -13.48 -6.92
C TYR A 129 -7.26 -14.29 -5.70
N LYS A 130 -8.06 -15.35 -5.90
CA LYS A 130 -8.09 -16.51 -4.99
C LYS A 130 -7.07 -17.54 -5.48
N ILE A 131 -5.92 -17.61 -4.83
CA ILE A 131 -5.15 -18.86 -4.82
C ILE A 131 -5.94 -19.76 -3.87
N PRO A 132 -6.33 -20.98 -4.26
CA PRO A 132 -6.66 -22.01 -3.28
C PRO A 132 -5.38 -22.19 -2.48
N ILE A 133 -5.29 -21.60 -1.30
CA ILE A 133 -4.23 -21.93 -0.36
C ILE A 133 -4.55 -23.38 0.01
N PRO A 134 -3.71 -24.35 -0.32
CA PRO A 134 -3.94 -25.71 0.14
C PRO A 134 -3.96 -25.69 1.67
N ASP A 135 -5.12 -26.04 2.24
CA ASP A 135 -5.24 -26.25 3.68
C ASP A 135 -4.47 -27.52 4.03
N TYR A 136 -3.41 -27.35 4.81
CA TYR A 136 -2.63 -28.47 5.32
C TYR A 136 -3.00 -28.70 6.79
N SER A 137 -3.71 -29.80 7.06
CA SER A 137 -4.00 -30.23 8.43
C SER A 137 -2.78 -30.88 9.06
N ILE A 138 -2.15 -30.17 9.98
CA ILE A 138 -1.01 -30.69 10.75
C ILE A 138 -1.56 -31.47 11.94
N HIS A 139 -1.37 -32.78 11.94
CA HIS A 139 -1.74 -33.65 13.06
C HIS A 139 -0.52 -33.81 13.99
N GLY A 140 -0.64 -33.35 15.23
CA GLY A 140 0.42 -33.45 16.22
C GLY A 140 -0.11 -33.29 17.64
N HIS A 141 0.54 -33.92 18.61
CA HIS A 141 0.15 -33.83 20.02
C HIS A 141 0.76 -32.56 20.65
N PHE A 142 0.19 -31.40 20.31
CA PHE A 142 0.63 -30.10 20.81
C PHE A 142 0.00 -29.80 22.18
N ASN A 143 0.35 -30.58 23.22
CA ASN A 143 -0.16 -30.38 24.57
C ASN A 143 0.83 -29.55 25.41
N CYS A 144 0.75 -28.22 25.32
CA CYS A 144 1.40 -27.35 26.30
C CYS A 144 0.39 -26.45 27.01
N SER A 145 0.45 -26.43 28.35
CA SER A 145 -0.38 -25.61 29.22
C SER A 145 0.22 -24.23 29.52
N SER A 146 1.38 -23.90 28.93
CA SER A 146 2.04 -22.60 29.09
C SER A 146 1.53 -21.59 28.07
N SER A 147 1.32 -20.34 28.49
CA SER A 147 0.86 -19.24 27.65
C SER A 147 1.96 -18.62 26.77
N ASN A 148 3.22 -19.02 26.96
CA ASN A 148 4.39 -18.41 26.29
C ASN A 148 5.15 -19.42 25.43
N VAL A 149 4.45 -20.21 24.62
CA VAL A 149 5.08 -21.19 23.72
C VAL A 149 4.83 -20.81 22.26
N VAL A 150 5.91 -20.82 21.49
CA VAL A 150 5.89 -20.65 20.03
C VAL A 150 6.26 -21.99 19.41
N TYR A 151 5.35 -22.56 18.62
CA TYR A 151 5.62 -23.78 17.83
C TYR A 151 6.18 -23.38 16.46
N LEU A 152 7.39 -23.87 16.14
CA LEU A 152 7.96 -23.75 14.80
C LEU A 152 7.71 -25.06 14.05
N ILE A 153 6.96 -24.98 12.95
CA ILE A 153 6.63 -26.15 12.11
C ILE A 153 7.25 -25.93 10.74
N GLN A 154 8.07 -26.89 10.30
CA GLN A 154 8.74 -26.86 9.00
C GLN A 154 8.20 -28.00 8.13
N CYS A 155 7.73 -27.68 6.92
CA CYS A 155 7.35 -28.66 5.92
C CYS A 155 8.57 -28.99 5.05
N THR A 156 8.97 -30.26 4.98
CA THR A 156 10.07 -30.70 4.11
C THR A 156 9.69 -30.77 2.63
N ASN A 157 8.39 -30.71 2.31
CA ASN A 157 7.88 -30.77 0.93
C ASN A 157 7.66 -29.38 0.30
N CYS A 158 7.74 -28.30 1.09
CA CYS A 158 7.56 -26.92 0.62
C CYS A 158 8.88 -26.15 0.49
N ILE A 159 10.01 -26.86 0.44
CA ILE A 159 11.36 -26.31 0.24
C ILE A 159 11.76 -26.51 -1.22
#